data_AF-A0A3B0TL31-F1
#
_entry.id   AF-A0A3B0TL31-F1
#
_cell.length_a   1.000
_cell.length_b   1.000
_cell.length_c   1.000
_cell.angle_alpha   90.00
_cell.angle_beta   90.00
_cell.angle_gamma   90.00
#
_symmetry.space_group_name_H-M   'P 1'
#
loop_
_entity.id
_entity.type
_entity.pdbx_description
1 polymer ?
#
loop_
_entity_poly.entity_id
_entity_poly.type
_entity_poly.pdbx_seq_one_letter_code
_entity_poly.pdbx_strand_id
1 'polypeptide(L)'
;MSNQHPLYHYNSDNISFVSQEALNLRTVYFPLCGISSEKIKSSITPYLSGDIKLDKEHYLTKPVSTEDLRQNLRNVFFRIGNDVVSLAEDTFDEESFVEI
;
A
#
# COMPACT_ATOMS: atom_id res chain seq x y z
N MET A 1 22.36 -22.55 -2.39
CA MET A 1 21.26 -22.33 -1.43
C MET A 1 20.95 -20.84 -1.49
N SER A 2 19.84 -20.43 -2.10
CA SER A 2 19.53 -19.00 -2.21
C SER A 2 19.12 -18.47 -0.83
N ASN A 3 19.82 -17.43 -0.37
CA ASN A 3 19.40 -16.61 0.76
C ASN A 3 18.14 -15.84 0.35
N GLN A 4 16.97 -16.44 0.51
CA GLN A 4 15.72 -15.68 0.40
C GLN A 4 15.50 -14.92 1.71
N HIS A 5 15.30 -13.61 1.60
CA HIS A 5 15.06 -12.75 2.74
C HIS A 5 13.64 -13.01 3.28
N PRO A 6 13.44 -13.10 4.61
CA PRO A 6 12.17 -13.58 5.18
C PRO A 6 10.98 -12.66 4.91
N LEU A 7 11.23 -11.39 4.57
CA LEU A 7 10.16 -10.40 4.35
C LEU A 7 9.81 -10.17 2.88
N TYR A 8 10.75 -10.37 1.96
CA TYR A 8 10.56 -10.03 0.55
C TYR A 8 11.55 -10.80 -0.32
N HIS A 9 11.24 -10.91 -1.61
CA HIS A 9 12.19 -11.40 -2.61
C HIS A 9 12.15 -10.49 -3.84
N TYR A 10 13.30 -10.32 -4.48
CA TYR A 10 13.37 -9.66 -5.78
C TYR A 10 12.91 -10.60 -6.88
N ASN A 11 12.25 -10.03 -7.89
CA ASN A 11 11.87 -10.71 -9.11
C ASN A 11 13.08 -10.92 -10.03
N SER A 12 12.86 -11.59 -11.15
CA SER A 12 13.92 -11.93 -12.12
C SER A 12 14.64 -10.71 -12.72
N ASP A 13 14.00 -9.53 -12.71
CA ASP A 13 14.61 -8.28 -13.17
C ASP A 13 15.60 -7.68 -12.16
N ASN A 14 15.66 -8.21 -10.94
CA ASN A 14 16.42 -7.71 -9.79
C ASN A 14 16.11 -6.24 -9.44
N ILE A 15 14.94 -5.74 -9.82
CA ILE A 15 14.49 -4.36 -9.60
C ILE A 15 13.16 -4.39 -8.85
N SER A 16 12.17 -5.12 -9.35
CA SER A 16 10.87 -5.30 -8.70
C SER A 16 10.98 -6.36 -7.59
N PHE A 17 10.09 -6.27 -6.61
CA PHE A 17 10.06 -7.20 -5.48
C PHE A 17 8.63 -7.51 -5.04
N VAL A 18 8.47 -8.66 -4.38
CA VAL A 18 7.20 -9.09 -3.80
C VAL A 18 7.39 -9.36 -2.31
N SER A 19 6.42 -8.92 -1.50
CA SER A 19 6.39 -9.13 -0.05
C SER A 19 4.98 -9.52 0.38
N GLN A 20 4.76 -10.82 0.62
CA GLN A 20 3.53 -11.30 1.25
C GLN A 20 3.47 -10.87 2.73
N GLU A 21 4.63 -10.85 3.40
CA GLU A 21 4.72 -10.43 4.81
C GLU A 21 4.35 -8.95 5.04
N ALA A 22 4.40 -8.10 4.01
CA ALA A 22 3.98 -6.70 4.13
C ALA A 22 2.52 -6.55 4.62
N LEU A 23 1.64 -7.51 4.29
CA LEU A 23 0.24 -7.54 4.77
C LEU A 23 0.14 -7.66 6.30
N ASN A 24 1.11 -8.33 6.93
CA ASN A 24 1.18 -8.53 8.37
C ASN A 24 1.84 -7.35 9.10
N LEU A 25 2.55 -6.48 8.37
CA LEU A 25 3.29 -5.35 8.90
C LEU A 25 2.43 -4.07 8.89
N ARG A 26 1.63 -3.90 9.94
CA ARG A 26 0.67 -2.78 10.09
C ARG A 26 1.24 -1.36 10.01
N THR A 27 2.56 -1.20 10.06
CA THR A 27 3.24 0.11 10.00
C THR A 27 4.04 0.32 8.71
N VAL A 28 4.00 -0.64 7.77
CA VAL A 28 4.72 -0.51 6.50
C VAL A 28 3.91 0.31 5.50
N TYR A 29 4.59 1.15 4.74
CA TYR A 29 4.03 1.85 3.59
C TYR A 29 5.10 1.98 2.51
N PHE A 30 4.66 2.10 1.27
CA PHE A 30 5.49 2.39 0.12
C PHE A 30 5.34 3.88 -0.26
N PRO A 31 6.44 4.59 -0.56
CA PRO A 31 6.39 5.96 -1.02
C PRO A 31 6.13 6.04 -2.54
N LEU A 32 5.11 6.79 -2.94
CA LEU A 32 4.83 7.15 -4.34
C LEU A 32 5.04 8.66 -4.51
N CYS A 33 6.17 9.04 -5.10
CA CYS A 33 6.58 10.43 -5.23
C CYS A 33 6.78 10.81 -6.70
N GLY A 34 6.37 12.03 -7.06
CA GLY A 34 6.76 12.62 -8.33
C GLY A 34 8.26 12.94 -8.38
N ILE A 35 8.76 13.21 -9.59
CA ILE A 35 10.19 13.38 -9.88
C ILE A 35 10.82 14.56 -9.12
N SER A 36 10.05 15.60 -8.76
CA SER A 36 10.54 16.76 -8.00
C SER A 36 9.79 16.97 -6.70
N SER A 37 10.42 17.71 -5.77
CA SER A 37 9.91 18.00 -4.43
C SER A 37 8.58 18.76 -4.40
N GLU A 38 8.21 19.42 -5.49
CA GLU A 38 6.95 20.17 -5.65
C GLU A 38 5.82 19.31 -6.19
N LYS A 39 6.10 18.05 -6.55
CA LYS A 39 5.10 17.11 -7.04
C LYS A 39 4.47 16.33 -5.90
N ILE A 40 3.46 15.55 -6.27
CA ILE A 40 2.71 14.69 -5.36
C ILE A 40 3.62 13.77 -4.57
N LYS A 41 3.28 13.60 -3.30
CA LYS A 41 3.90 12.67 -2.36
C LYS A 41 2.77 11.87 -1.75
N SER A 42 2.81 10.56 -1.89
CA SER A 42 1.84 9.67 -1.27
C SER A 42 2.54 8.56 -0.50
N SER A 43 1.98 8.23 0.65
CA SER A 43 2.25 6.96 1.32
C SER A 43 1.14 5.98 0.96
N ILE A 44 1.48 4.72 0.68
CA ILE A 44 0.50 3.65 0.43
C ILE A 44 0.82 2.38 1.20
N THR A 45 -0.13 1.88 1.99
CA THR A 45 -0.02 0.56 2.62
C THR A 45 -0.58 -0.52 1.68
N PRO A 46 -0.34 -1.82 1.95
CA PRO A 46 -0.96 -2.90 1.18
C PRO A 46 -2.50 -2.81 1.13
N TYR A 47 -3.13 -2.30 2.19
CA TYR A 47 -4.58 -2.05 2.29
C TYR A 47 -4.97 -0.63 1.84
N LEU A 48 -4.19 -0.04 0.93
CA LEU A 48 -4.44 1.26 0.32
C LEU A 48 -4.51 2.44 1.30
N SER A 49 -4.13 2.29 2.57
CA SER A 49 -4.09 3.40 3.54
C SER A 49 -2.95 4.36 3.26
N GLY A 50 -2.87 5.47 4.00
CA GLY A 50 -1.84 6.51 3.86
C GLY A 50 -2.42 7.88 3.48
N ASP A 51 -1.51 8.83 3.22
CA ASP A 51 -1.83 10.20 2.83
C ASP A 51 -1.39 10.53 1.39
N ILE A 52 -1.93 11.64 0.88
CA ILE A 52 -1.55 12.27 -0.38
C ILE A 52 -1.41 13.78 -0.13
N LYS A 53 -0.26 14.34 -0.48
CA LYS A 53 0.05 15.77 -0.31
C LYS A 53 1.01 16.30 -1.36
N LEU A 54 1.08 17.62 -1.46
CA LEU A 54 2.16 18.32 -2.16
C LEU A 54 3.26 18.73 -1.17
N ASP A 55 2.87 19.28 -0.03
CA ASP A 55 3.77 19.75 1.02
C ASP A 55 3.12 19.68 2.41
N LYS A 56 3.69 20.38 3.40
CA LYS A 56 3.24 20.34 4.80
C LYS A 56 1.92 21.07 5.05
N GLU A 57 1.49 21.94 4.14
CA GLU A 57 0.29 22.77 4.30
C GLU A 57 -0.80 22.34 3.31
N HIS A 58 -0.42 21.67 2.22
CA HIS A 58 -1.33 21.27 1.15
C HIS A 58 -1.49 19.74 1.06
N TYR A 59 -2.53 19.24 1.73
CA TYR A 59 -2.93 17.83 1.68
C TYR A 59 -4.18 17.63 0.83
N LEU A 60 -4.20 16.56 0.05
CA LEU A 60 -5.41 16.11 -0.67
C LEU A 60 -6.27 15.21 0.24
N THR A 61 -5.64 14.37 1.05
CA THR A 61 -6.31 13.50 2.04
C THR A 61 -6.02 13.99 3.46
N LYS A 62 -6.74 13.50 4.47
CA LYS A 62 -6.40 13.82 5.86
C LYS A 62 -4.92 13.46 6.15
N PRO A 63 -4.14 14.32 6.83
CA PRO A 63 -2.82 13.97 7.31
C PRO A 63 -2.88 12.76 8.25
N VAL A 64 -1.91 11.86 8.12
CA VAL A 64 -1.89 10.59 8.85
C VAL A 64 -0.60 10.43 9.66
N SER A 65 -0.73 9.79 10.82
CA SER A 65 0.38 9.26 11.60
C SER A 65 0.60 7.78 11.30
N THR A 66 1.66 7.20 11.87
CA THR A 66 1.93 5.75 11.77
C THR A 66 0.77 4.90 12.29
N GLU A 67 0.02 5.38 13.30
CA GLU A 67 -1.11 4.61 13.84
C GLU A 67 -2.33 4.64 12.92
N ASP A 68 -2.52 5.74 12.19
CA ASP A 68 -3.59 5.87 11.21
C ASP A 68 -3.41 4.92 10.01
N LEU A 69 -2.18 4.44 9.74
CA LEU A 69 -1.91 3.46 8.67
C LEU A 69 -2.62 2.11 8.89
N ARG A 70 -3.07 1.84 10.11
CA ARG A 70 -3.86 0.65 10.44
C ARG A 70 -5.31 0.73 9.98
N GLN A 71 -5.76 1.89 9.50
CA GLN A 71 -7.14 2.15 9.09
C GLN A 71 -7.27 2.18 7.56
N ASN A 72 -8.44 1.84 7.03
CA ASN A 72 -8.70 1.92 5.59
C ASN A 72 -9.06 3.36 5.18
N LEU A 73 -8.07 4.11 4.71
CA LEU A 73 -8.24 5.54 4.39
C LEU A 73 -8.56 5.82 2.91
N ARG A 74 -8.19 4.90 2.01
CA ARG A 74 -8.60 4.90 0.61
C ARG A 74 -9.17 3.53 0.28
N ASN A 75 -10.11 3.48 -0.66
CA ASN A 75 -10.76 2.23 -1.03
C ASN A 75 -11.18 2.25 -2.48
N VAL A 76 -11.28 1.05 -3.07
CA VAL A 76 -11.89 0.80 -4.36
C VAL A 76 -12.92 -0.30 -4.16
N PHE A 77 -14.15 -0.02 -4.55
CA PHE A 77 -15.26 -0.96 -4.41
C PHE A 77 -15.64 -1.54 -5.76
N PHE A 78 -15.84 -2.85 -5.82
CA PHE A 78 -16.40 -3.56 -6.95
C PHE A 78 -17.77 -4.10 -6.61
N ARG A 79 -18.69 -4.07 -7.58
CA ARG A 79 -19.96 -4.79 -7.48
C ARG A 79 -19.84 -6.10 -8.25
N ILE A 80 -20.03 -7.22 -7.57
CA ILE A 80 -20.01 -8.56 -8.16
C ILE A 80 -21.38 -9.18 -7.90
N GLY A 81 -22.23 -9.22 -8.93
CA GLY A 81 -23.63 -9.61 -8.78
C GLY A 81 -24.41 -8.68 -7.83
N ASN A 82 -24.81 -9.21 -6.68
CA ASN A 82 -25.49 -8.46 -5.62
C ASN A 82 -24.56 -8.03 -4.47
N ASP A 83 -23.32 -8.47 -4.48
CA ASP A 83 -22.34 -8.20 -3.43
C ASP A 83 -21.46 -6.98 -3.77
N VAL A 84 -20.93 -6.34 -2.74
CA VAL A 84 -19.96 -5.25 -2.84
C VAL A 84 -18.68 -5.68 -2.15
N VAL A 85 -17.58 -5.65 -2.88
CA VAL A 85 -16.25 -6.06 -2.40
C VAL A 85 -15.35 -4.83 -2.30
N SER A 86 -14.64 -4.71 -1.18
CA SER A 86 -13.61 -3.69 -0.92
C SER A 86 -12.23 -4.27 -1.22
N LEU A 87 -11.41 -3.58 -2.02
CA LEU A 87 -10.00 -3.97 -2.22
C LEU A 87 -9.07 -3.52 -1.09
N ALA A 88 -9.52 -2.64 -0.19
CA ALA A 88 -8.73 -2.20 0.95
C ALA A 88 -8.94 -3.07 2.19
N GLU A 89 -9.67 -4.19 2.06
CA GLU A 89 -9.98 -5.08 3.19
C GLU A 89 -9.36 -6.45 2.94
N ASP A 90 -8.94 -7.08 4.03
CA ASP A 90 -8.54 -8.48 4.02
C ASP A 90 -9.81 -9.32 3.88
N THR A 91 -10.08 -9.81 2.67
CA THR A 91 -11.07 -10.87 2.47
C THR A 91 -10.39 -12.18 2.81
N PHE A 92 -10.72 -12.74 3.96
CA PHE A 92 -10.11 -13.92 4.61
C PHE A 92 -9.94 -15.20 3.76
N ASP A 93 -10.31 -15.21 2.48
CA ASP A 93 -10.36 -16.41 1.62
C ASP A 93 -9.52 -16.33 0.32
N GLU A 94 -8.85 -15.22 -0.03
CA GLU A 94 -8.02 -15.16 -1.26
C GLU A 94 -6.66 -14.49 -1.04
N GLU A 95 -5.58 -15.12 -1.52
CA GLU A 95 -4.22 -14.57 -1.51
C GLU A 95 -4.15 -13.27 -2.33
N SER A 96 -4.20 -12.14 -1.65
CA SER A 96 -3.92 -10.84 -2.24
C SER A 96 -2.42 -10.59 -2.23
N PHE A 97 -1.82 -10.20 -3.36
CA PHE A 97 -0.43 -9.75 -3.40
C PHE A 97 -0.34 -8.37 -4.04
N VAL A 98 0.64 -7.59 -3.58
CA VAL A 98 1.00 -6.31 -4.18
C VAL A 98 2.29 -6.51 -4.94
N GLU A 99 2.26 -6.24 -6.25
CA GLU A 99 3.43 -6.17 -7.12
C GLU A 99 3.71 -4.68 -7.39
N ILE A 100 4.96 -4.25 -7.17
CA ILE A 100 5.43 -2.87 -7.38
C ILE A 100 6.57 -2.88 -8.39
#